data_AF-A0A1F9GQJ5-F1
#
_entry.id   AF-A0A1F9GQJ5-F1
#
_cell.length_a   1.000
_cell.length_b   1.000
_cell.length_c   1.000
_cell.angle_alpha   90.00
_cell.angle_beta   90.00
_cell.angle_gamma   90.00
#
_symmetry.space_group_name_H-M   'P 1'
#
loop_
_entity.id
_entity.type
_entity.pdbx_description
1 polymer ?
#
loop_
_entity_poly.entity_id
_entity_poly.type
_entity_poly.pdbx_seq_one_letter_code
_entity_poly.pdbx_strand_id
1 'polypeptide(L)'
;MKSSGAKKASITLPSELEKALKRLAQKEHRTLSGVIQEATRYYMNVRRFEAIQSELAIKALQKGVKSEDDVEKLIHELRASK
;
A
#
# COMPACT_ATOMS: atom_id res chain seq x y z
N MET A 1 0.56 22.20 -18.71
CA MET A 1 0.43 22.11 -17.23
C MET A 1 -0.75 21.22 -16.87
N LYS A 2 -0.52 20.01 -16.33
CA LYS A 2 -1.62 19.19 -15.77
C LYS A 2 -1.96 19.76 -14.40
N SER A 3 -3.22 20.10 -14.17
CA SER A 3 -3.70 20.70 -12.92
C SER A 3 -3.50 19.74 -11.75
N SER A 4 -2.56 20.03 -10.86
CA SER A 4 -2.42 19.34 -9.56
C SER A 4 -3.46 19.84 -8.56
N GLY A 5 -4.74 19.89 -8.97
CA GLY A 5 -5.84 20.40 -8.17
C GLY A 5 -6.52 19.32 -7.35
N ALA A 6 -6.66 19.54 -6.04
CA ALA A 6 -7.51 18.71 -5.20
C ALA A 6 -8.97 18.76 -5.69
N LYS A 7 -9.62 17.61 -5.83
CA LYS A 7 -11.03 17.50 -6.20
C LYS A 7 -11.89 17.22 -4.96
N LYS A 8 -13.03 17.90 -4.83
CA LYS A 8 -14.00 17.61 -3.77
C LYS A 8 -14.73 16.30 -4.08
N ALA A 9 -14.95 15.49 -3.05
CA ALA A 9 -15.77 14.30 -3.10
C ALA A 9 -16.70 14.29 -1.88
N SER A 10 -17.94 13.84 -2.07
CA SER A 10 -18.89 13.57 -0.99
C SER A 10 -19.10 12.06 -0.91
N ILE A 11 -19.01 11.50 0.29
CA ILE A 11 -19.19 10.07 0.54
C ILE A 11 -20.10 9.88 1.74
N THR A 12 -20.92 8.85 1.69
CA THR A 12 -21.74 8.42 2.84
C THR A 12 -20.94 7.44 3.67
N LEU A 13 -20.88 7.66 4.99
CA LEU A 13 -20.20 6.79 5.94
C LEU A 13 -21.20 6.25 6.96
N PRO A 14 -21.07 4.99 7.41
CA PRO A 14 -21.78 4.52 8.59
C PRO A 14 -21.47 5.41 9.79
N SER A 15 -22.49 5.70 10.63
CA SER A 15 -22.35 6.64 11.75
C SER A 15 -21.20 6.27 12.70
N GLU A 16 -21.05 4.98 13.01
CA GLU A 16 -19.97 4.51 13.90
C GLU A 16 -18.58 4.68 13.28
N LEU A 17 -18.45 4.52 11.96
CA LEU A 17 -17.18 4.74 11.26
C LEU A 17 -16.83 6.24 11.28
N GLU A 18 -17.79 7.12 11.04
CA GLU A 18 -17.56 8.56 11.11
C GLU A 18 -17.10 8.99 12.51
N LYS A 19 -17.74 8.49 13.57
CA LYS A 19 -17.35 8.76 14.96
C LYS A 19 -15.92 8.29 15.23
N ALA A 20 -15.56 7.08 14.79
CA ALA A 20 -14.21 6.55 14.97
C ALA A 20 -13.16 7.39 14.25
N LEU A 21 -13.41 7.77 12.99
CA LEU A 21 -12.50 8.61 12.20
C LEU A 21 -12.34 10.01 12.81
N LYS A 22 -13.41 10.61 13.34
CA LYS A 22 -13.33 11.91 14.05
C LYS A 22 -12.49 11.84 15.31
N ARG A 23 -12.65 10.78 16.12
CA ARG A 23 -11.82 10.56 17.32
C ARG A 23 -10.35 10.37 16.95
N LEU A 24 -10.07 9.61 15.89
CA LEU A 24 -8.71 9.40 15.40
C LEU A 24 -8.08 10.73 14.93
N ALA A 25 -8.81 11.50 14.12
CA ALA A 25 -8.38 12.80 13.65
C ALA A 25 -8.06 13.76 14.81
N GLN A 26 -8.92 13.78 15.85
CA GLN A 26 -8.67 14.57 17.06
C GLN A 26 -7.41 14.12 17.80
N LYS A 27 -7.24 12.81 18.01
CA LYS A 27 -6.08 12.23 18.70
C LYS A 27 -4.77 12.54 17.98
N GLU A 28 -4.79 12.57 16.64
CA GLU A 28 -3.60 12.82 15.81
C GLU A 28 -3.38 14.30 15.50
N HIS A 29 -4.24 15.21 15.97
CA HIS A 29 -4.21 16.64 15.62
C HIS A 29 -4.29 16.89 14.10
N ARG A 30 -5.15 16.13 13.41
CA ARG A 30 -5.32 16.16 11.95
C ARG A 30 -6.76 16.43 11.56
N THR A 31 -6.98 16.79 10.30
CA THR A 31 -8.32 16.91 9.74
C THR A 31 -8.91 15.55 9.40
N LEU A 32 -10.24 15.42 9.45
CA LEU A 32 -10.94 14.20 9.03
C LEU A 32 -10.63 13.83 7.57
N SER A 33 -10.55 14.82 6.68
CA SER A 33 -10.17 14.63 5.28
C SER A 33 -8.73 14.12 5.14
N GLY A 34 -7.80 14.60 5.97
CA GLY A 34 -6.41 14.13 6.00
C GLY A 34 -6.31 12.66 6.38
N VAL A 35 -7.02 12.24 7.43
CA VAL A 35 -7.10 10.83 7.86
C VAL A 35 -7.70 9.95 6.76
N ILE A 36 -8.82 10.36 6.16
CA ILE A 36 -9.47 9.59 5.08
C ILE A 36 -8.54 9.46 3.87
N GLN A 37 -7.85 10.53 3.49
CA GLN A 37 -6.90 10.49 2.36
C GLN A 37 -5.73 9.56 2.62
N GLU A 38 -5.15 9.57 3.83
CA GLU A 38 -4.08 8.64 4.16
C GLU A 38 -4.56 7.20 4.19
N ALA A 39 -5.69 6.93 4.83
CA ALA A 39 -6.29 5.58 4.82
C ALA A 39 -6.52 5.08 3.38
N THR A 40 -6.96 5.96 2.48
CA THR A 40 -7.15 5.63 1.06
C THR A 40 -5.81 5.31 0.38
N ARG A 41 -4.77 6.12 0.58
CA ARG A 41 -3.43 5.85 0.03
C ARG A 41 -2.85 4.55 0.56
N TYR A 42 -2.99 4.30 1.85
CA TYR A 42 -2.55 3.07 2.48
C TYR A 42 -3.25 1.85 1.87
N TYR A 43 -4.58 1.90 1.75
CA TYR A 43 -5.36 0.83 1.13
C TYR A 43 -4.91 0.55 -0.32
N MET A 44 -4.73 1.60 -1.13
CA MET A 44 -4.24 1.45 -2.51
C MET A 44 -2.84 0.83 -2.56
N ASN A 45 -1.94 1.22 -1.67
CA ASN A 45 -0.58 0.68 -1.62
C ASN A 45 -0.57 -0.81 -1.23
N VAL A 46 -1.39 -1.20 -0.25
CA VAL A 46 -1.55 -2.60 0.15
C VAL A 46 -2.06 -3.42 -1.04
N ARG A 47 -3.12 -2.96 -1.73
CA ARG A 47 -3.64 -3.64 -2.94
C ARG A 47 -2.61 -3.77 -4.05
N ARG A 48 -1.80 -2.73 -4.25
CA ARG A 48 -0.71 -2.76 -5.23
C ARG A 48 0.35 -3.80 -4.85
N PHE A 49 0.70 -3.87 -3.57
CA PHE A 49 1.68 -4.84 -3.08
C PHE A 49 1.18 -6.28 -3.22
N GLU A 50 -0.08 -6.55 -2.86
CA GLU A 50 -0.73 -7.85 -3.04
C GLU A 50 -0.68 -8.32 -4.51
N ALA A 51 -0.96 -7.42 -5.46
CA ALA A 51 -0.88 -7.72 -6.88
C ALA A 51 0.55 -8.06 -7.33
N ILE A 52 1.52 -7.23 -6.94
CA ILE A 52 2.95 -7.47 -7.24
C ILE A 52 3.41 -8.80 -6.64
N GLN A 53 3.06 -9.08 -5.38
CA GLN A 53 3.43 -10.31 -4.69
C GLN A 53 2.89 -11.54 -5.43
N SER A 54 1.63 -11.49 -5.87
CA SER A 54 1.00 -12.59 -6.62
C SER A 54 1.73 -12.85 -7.95
N GLU A 55 2.05 -11.79 -8.70
CA GLU A 55 2.82 -11.91 -9.95
C GLU A 55 4.24 -12.44 -9.71
N LEU A 56 4.92 -11.93 -8.69
CA LEU A 56 6.28 -12.33 -8.36
C LEU A 56 6.35 -13.77 -7.85
N ALA A 57 5.36 -14.24 -7.08
CA ALA A 57 5.29 -15.61 -6.62
C ALA A 57 5.22 -16.60 -7.80
N ILE A 58 4.42 -16.30 -8.83
CA ILE A 58 4.34 -17.12 -10.05
C ILE A 58 5.71 -17.17 -10.75
N LYS A 59 6.36 -16.01 -10.91
CA LYS A 59 7.69 -15.92 -11.54
C LYS A 59 8.77 -16.63 -10.72
N ALA A 60 8.71 -16.54 -9.39
CA ALA A 60 9.62 -17.22 -8.47
C ALA A 60 9.51 -18.74 -8.63
N LEU A 61 8.29 -19.27 -8.63
CA LEU A 61 8.03 -20.69 -8.86
C LEU A 61 8.56 -21.17 -10.22
N GLN A 62 8.34 -20.40 -11.30
CA GLN A 62 8.88 -20.70 -12.63
C GLN A 62 10.42 -20.72 -12.65
N LYS A 63 11.06 -19.94 -11.79
CA LYS A 63 12.52 -19.89 -11.63
C LYS A 63 13.06 -20.87 -10.58
N GLY A 64 12.21 -21.71 -9.99
CA GLY A 64 12.60 -22.67 -8.96
C GLY A 64 12.87 -22.07 -7.58
N VAL A 65 12.57 -20.79 -7.37
CA VAL A 65 12.74 -20.09 -6.09
C VAL A 65 11.56 -20.42 -5.20
N LYS A 66 11.81 -21.11 -4.07
CA LYS A 66 10.76 -21.60 -3.18
C LYS A 66 10.99 -21.26 -1.71
N SER A 67 12.20 -20.82 -1.37
CA SER A 67 12.62 -20.49 -0.01
C SER A 67 13.31 -19.14 0.04
N GLU A 68 13.46 -18.60 1.25
CA GLU A 68 14.27 -17.40 1.48
C GLU A 68 15.74 -17.64 1.13
N ASP A 69 16.29 -18.82 1.42
CA ASP A 69 17.65 -19.21 1.04
C ASP A 69 17.88 -19.13 -0.49
N ASP A 70 16.88 -19.50 -1.29
CA ASP A 70 16.97 -19.40 -2.76
C ASP A 70 17.03 -17.94 -3.22
N VAL A 71 16.30 -17.06 -2.52
CA VAL A 71 16.32 -15.61 -2.78
C VAL A 71 17.68 -15.03 -2.41
N GLU A 72 18.22 -15.39 -1.25
CA GLU A 72 19.54 -14.93 -0.80
C GLU A 72 20.62 -15.34 -1.78
N LYS A 73 20.66 -16.61 -2.22
CA LYS A 73 21.60 -17.10 -3.22
C LYS A 73 21.54 -16.28 -4.50
N LEU A 74 20.34 -16.05 -5.05
CA LEU A 74 20.15 -15.25 -6.26
C LEU A 74 20.65 -13.81 -6.11
N ILE A 75 20.39 -13.18 -4.96
CA ILE A 75 20.84 -11.81 -4.68
C ILE A 75 22.37 -11.78 -4.55
N HIS A 76 22.97 -12.76 -3.88
CA HIS A 76 24.42 -12.88 -3.75
C HIS A 76 25.10 -13.06 -5.11
N GLU A 77 24.59 -13.96 -5.95
CA GLU A 77 25.07 -14.18 -7.31
C GLU A 77 24.96 -12.89 -8.15
N LEU A 78 23.81 -12.21 -8.10
CA LEU A 78 23.60 -10.96 -8.84
C LEU A 78 24.58 -9.86 -8.39
N ARG A 79 24.81 -9.71 -7.08
CA ARG A 79 25.76 -8.73 -6.52
C ARG A 79 27.21 -9.06 -6.87
N ALA A 80 27.58 -10.33 -6.93
CA ALA A 80 28.92 -10.78 -7.32
C ALA A 80 29.19 -10.62 -8.82
N SER A 81 28.13 -10.63 -9.66
CA SER A 81 28.23 -10.42 -11.12
C SER A 81 28.34 -8.96 -11.56
N LYS A 82 28.41 -8.01 -10.61
CA LYS A 82 28.38 -6.56 -10.84
C LYS A 82 29.68 -5.91 -10.43
#